data_AF-A0A5C6FMP9-F1
#
_entry.id   AF-A0A5C6FMP9-F1
#
_cell.length_a   1.000
_cell.length_b   1.000
_cell.length_c   1.000
_cell.angle_alpha   90.00
_cell.angle_beta   90.00
_cell.angle_gamma   90.00
#
_symmetry.space_group_name_H-M   'P 1'
#
loop_
_entity.id
_entity.type
_entity.pdbx_description
1 polymer ?
#
loop_
_entity_poly.entity_id
_entity_poly.type
_entity_poly.pdbx_seq_one_letter_code
_entity_poly.pdbx_strand_id
1 'polypeptide(L)'
;MGALFAALVFGVTAVAFKMHRHEQNQEIAKPSSDDSTGLLDNIKKKISGTTTSSDESTADLSKLDFELQRIALEIEFAQTKQSVHHFESAQADWSELVGATLSDSVGKRIAGNEGLLLQFLALRQMPAPSKPEPVARDILARLNEIQNGANDATNISAINRLRAALAETKQFTFVSFAFHQARLNQLQRIREAAVSHPEGEFELHATISLRAAALTNELTSVAEKAARDVQASIDEELRQLSKQRDEAADVVAKLNSQLARLARRERLDSQVESENTEQLVSRDDYNRELESIRTDLVAFTTPGYVQPESADKLVYHNTKRPFSYTALKRIGALEDSETGLAILLRVGGSKTATQQNDRPLGSFPRMNSISELRKPNVVARLKEAQRLLRQYGQLMVEDGLLSP
;
A
#
# COMPACT_ATOMS: atom_id res chain seq x y z
N MET A 1 -5.14 -12.06 -14.28
CA MET A 1 -5.21 -10.58 -14.23
C MET A 1 -3.84 -9.90 -14.35
N GLY A 2 -2.83 -10.26 -13.54
CA GLY A 2 -1.51 -9.58 -13.56
C GLY A 2 -0.72 -9.66 -14.88
N ALA A 3 -0.71 -10.81 -15.57
CA ALA A 3 0.03 -10.97 -16.82
C ALA A 3 -0.54 -10.15 -18.00
N LEU A 4 -1.86 -9.96 -18.03
CA LEU A 4 -2.53 -9.17 -19.07
C LEU A 4 -2.32 -7.67 -18.86
N PHE A 5 -2.26 -7.23 -17.60
CA PHE A 5 -1.95 -5.86 -17.22
C PHE A 5 -0.49 -5.50 -17.56
N ALA A 6 0.45 -6.40 -17.28
CA ALA A 6 1.86 -6.20 -17.63
C ALA A 6 2.06 -6.07 -19.15
N ALA A 7 1.47 -6.96 -19.96
CA ALA A 7 1.58 -6.91 -21.42
C ALA A 7 1.03 -5.60 -22.03
N LEU A 8 -0.01 -5.03 -21.41
CA LEU A 8 -0.61 -3.75 -21.83
C LEU A 8 0.21 -2.53 -21.41
N VAL A 9 0.72 -2.49 -20.17
CA VAL A 9 1.61 -1.41 -19.72
C VAL A 9 2.88 -1.38 -20.57
N PHE A 10 3.47 -2.56 -20.83
CA PHE A 10 4.62 -2.67 -21.74
C PHE A 10 4.25 -2.26 -23.18
N GLY A 11 3.04 -2.59 -23.65
CA GLY A 11 2.52 -2.17 -24.94
C GLY A 11 2.39 -0.65 -25.08
N VAL A 12 1.85 0.04 -24.07
CA VAL A 12 1.71 1.51 -24.06
C VAL A 12 3.09 2.17 -24.07
N THR A 13 4.04 1.69 -23.25
CA THR A 13 5.42 2.21 -23.30
C THR A 13 6.13 1.90 -24.61
N ALA A 14 5.90 0.73 -25.22
CA ALA A 14 6.54 0.36 -26.48
C ALA A 14 5.98 1.14 -27.67
N VAL A 15 4.68 1.45 -27.68
CA VAL A 15 4.06 2.32 -28.69
C VAL A 15 4.54 3.76 -28.53
N ALA A 16 4.59 4.28 -27.29
CA ALA A 16 5.15 5.61 -27.03
C ALA A 16 6.61 5.70 -27.49
N PHE A 17 7.42 4.67 -27.23
CA PHE A 17 8.83 4.63 -27.65
C PHE A 17 8.98 4.48 -29.18
N LYS A 18 8.13 3.66 -29.82
CA LYS A 18 8.15 3.46 -31.27
C LYS A 18 7.66 4.69 -32.02
N MET A 19 6.67 5.43 -31.50
CA MET A 19 6.20 6.70 -32.06
C MET A 19 7.23 7.81 -31.85
N HIS A 20 7.87 7.92 -30.69
CA HIS A 20 8.96 8.88 -30.49
C HIS A 20 10.12 8.64 -31.49
N ARG A 21 10.41 7.37 -31.79
CA ARG A 21 11.40 6.98 -32.81
C ARG A 21 10.91 7.17 -34.24
N HIS A 22 9.59 7.13 -34.46
CA HIS A 22 8.98 7.39 -35.77
C HIS A 22 8.84 8.90 -36.04
N GLU A 23 8.69 9.75 -35.03
CA GLU A 23 8.78 11.22 -35.11
C GLU A 23 10.22 11.69 -35.37
N GLN A 24 11.22 10.98 -34.85
CA GLN A 24 12.63 11.21 -35.22
C GLN A 24 12.96 10.80 -36.66
N ASN A 25 12.19 9.86 -37.24
CA ASN A 25 12.45 9.27 -38.56
C ASN A 25 11.44 9.66 -39.64
N GLN A 26 10.33 10.32 -39.31
CA GLN A 26 9.48 10.97 -40.29
C GLN A 26 10.21 12.22 -40.72
N GLU A 27 10.69 12.22 -41.98
CA GLU A 27 10.86 13.46 -42.73
C GLU A 27 9.63 14.32 -42.45
N ILE A 28 9.89 15.45 -41.79
CA ILE A 28 8.94 16.50 -41.46
C ILE A 28 8.01 16.63 -42.67
N ALA A 29 6.75 16.21 -42.51
CA ALA A 29 5.71 16.57 -43.47
C ALA A 29 5.78 18.09 -43.54
N LYS A 30 6.25 18.61 -44.69
CA LYS A 30 6.49 20.04 -44.86
C LYS A 30 5.22 20.76 -44.43
N PRO A 31 5.28 21.68 -43.45
CA PRO A 31 4.11 22.48 -43.10
C PRO A 31 3.58 23.11 -44.38
N SER A 32 2.25 23.20 -44.54
CA SER A 32 1.65 23.91 -45.66
C SER A 32 2.35 25.26 -45.81
N SER A 33 2.90 25.52 -46.99
CA SER A 33 3.93 26.53 -47.23
C SER A 33 3.52 27.99 -46.93
N ASP A 34 2.24 28.23 -46.63
CA ASP A 34 1.71 29.56 -46.40
C ASP A 34 2.00 30.13 -45.00
N ASP A 35 2.13 29.31 -43.95
CA ASP A 35 2.37 29.84 -42.59
C ASP A 35 3.86 29.88 -42.19
N SER A 36 4.71 28.99 -42.73
CA SER A 36 6.13 28.93 -42.35
C SER A 36 7.00 30.00 -43.01
N THR A 37 6.58 30.55 -44.15
CA THR A 37 7.32 31.54 -44.92
C THR A 37 7.31 32.91 -44.23
N GLY A 38 6.18 33.31 -43.65
CA GLY A 38 6.07 34.56 -42.88
C GLY A 38 6.95 34.59 -41.63
N LEU A 39 7.18 33.44 -40.99
CA LEU A 39 7.97 33.35 -39.76
C LEU A 39 9.48 33.51 -40.03
N LEU A 40 9.99 32.88 -41.09
CA LEU A 40 11.39 33.02 -41.53
C LEU A 40 11.71 34.44 -42.03
N ASP A 41 10.79 35.09 -42.74
CA ASP A 41 10.98 36.46 -43.20
C ASP A 41 10.96 37.48 -42.05
N ASN A 42 10.14 37.27 -41.02
CA ASN A 42 10.15 38.08 -39.80
C ASN A 42 11.46 37.92 -39.00
N ILE A 43 12.01 36.71 -38.93
CA ILE A 43 13.32 36.45 -38.28
C ILE A 43 14.43 37.19 -39.03
N LYS A 44 14.51 37.04 -40.36
CA LYS A 44 15.51 37.76 -41.17
C LYS A 44 15.39 39.27 -41.03
N LYS A 45 14.18 39.81 -41.08
CA LYS A 45 13.94 41.26 -40.96
C LYS A 45 14.37 41.82 -39.60
N LYS A 46 14.16 41.08 -38.50
CA LYS A 46 14.61 41.50 -37.16
C LYS A 46 16.12 41.41 -36.97
N ILE A 47 16.77 40.38 -37.52
CA ILE A 47 18.23 40.20 -37.43
C ILE A 47 18.99 41.21 -38.29
N SER A 48 18.43 41.63 -39.43
CA SER A 48 19.13 42.52 -40.38
C SER A 48 19.20 43.99 -39.92
N GLY A 49 18.53 44.38 -38.83
CA GLY A 49 18.41 45.77 -38.37
C GLY A 49 19.41 46.20 -37.28
N THR A 50 20.30 45.31 -36.81
CA THR A 50 21.20 45.57 -35.65
C THR A 50 22.66 45.70 -36.10
N THR A 51 23.11 46.92 -36.38
CA THR A 51 24.51 47.28 -36.65
C THR A 51 25.14 48.08 -35.49
N THR A 52 25.77 47.34 -34.58
CA THR A 52 27.01 47.54 -33.78
C THR A 52 27.40 48.89 -33.15
N SER A 53 27.35 48.93 -31.80
CA SER A 53 28.35 49.54 -30.89
C SER A 53 28.68 48.54 -29.75
N SER A 54 29.91 48.52 -29.20
CA SER A 54 30.44 47.35 -28.45
C SER A 54 29.89 47.11 -27.04
N ASP A 55 29.25 48.09 -26.40
CA ASP A 55 28.56 47.91 -25.11
C ASP A 55 27.05 47.63 -25.28
N GLU A 56 26.48 47.86 -26.46
CA GLU A 56 25.10 47.45 -26.83
C GLU A 56 25.00 45.95 -27.15
N SER A 57 26.14 45.29 -27.38
CA SER A 57 26.19 43.90 -27.85
C SER A 57 25.54 42.90 -26.89
N THR A 58 25.65 43.08 -25.57
CA THR A 58 25.06 42.14 -24.61
C THR A 58 23.54 42.29 -24.48
N ALA A 59 23.04 43.53 -24.60
CA ALA A 59 21.60 43.80 -24.57
C ALA A 59 20.92 43.23 -25.82
N ASP A 60 21.53 43.41 -26.99
CA ASP A 60 21.04 42.86 -28.26
C ASP A 60 21.05 41.33 -28.27
N LEU A 61 22.08 40.69 -27.71
CA LEU A 61 22.13 39.23 -27.56
C LEU A 61 21.01 38.70 -26.65
N SER A 62 20.73 39.36 -25.53
CA SER A 62 19.65 38.96 -24.62
C SER A 62 18.26 39.08 -25.26
N LYS A 63 18.05 40.11 -26.08
CA LYS A 63 16.82 40.33 -26.84
C LYS A 63 16.65 39.29 -27.95
N LEU A 64 17.75 38.95 -28.63
CA LEU A 64 17.76 37.90 -29.64
C LEU A 64 17.45 36.52 -29.03
N ASP A 65 18.07 36.18 -27.90
CA ASP A 65 17.79 34.93 -27.18
C ASP A 65 16.32 34.87 -26.73
N PHE A 66 15.80 35.96 -26.17
CA PHE A 66 14.38 36.03 -25.79
C PHE A 66 13.44 35.78 -26.98
N GLU A 67 13.68 36.41 -28.14
CA GLU A 67 12.88 36.21 -29.36
C GLU A 67 13.01 34.77 -29.90
N LEU A 68 14.20 34.19 -29.85
CA LEU A 68 14.44 32.80 -30.27
C LEU A 68 13.70 31.80 -29.36
N GLN A 69 13.73 32.02 -28.04
CA GLN A 69 12.95 31.22 -27.09
C GLN A 69 11.45 31.36 -27.31
N ARG A 70 10.96 32.56 -27.64
CA ARG A 70 9.54 32.77 -27.97
C ARG A 70 9.13 32.02 -29.24
N ILE A 71 9.93 32.10 -30.30
CA ILE A 71 9.66 31.35 -31.55
C ILE A 71 9.69 29.84 -31.29
N ALA A 72 10.64 29.34 -30.51
CA ALA A 72 10.69 27.92 -30.15
C ALA A 72 9.42 27.50 -29.40
N LEU A 73 8.92 28.34 -28.48
CA LEU A 73 7.67 28.12 -27.77
C LEU A 73 6.45 28.10 -28.71
N GLU A 74 6.38 29.02 -29.69
CA GLU A 74 5.31 29.06 -30.70
C GLU A 74 5.27 27.79 -31.56
N ILE A 75 6.44 27.26 -31.95
CA ILE A 75 6.53 26.00 -32.70
C ILE A 75 6.06 24.82 -31.84
N GLU A 76 6.53 24.72 -30.60
CA GLU A 76 6.09 23.68 -29.66
C GLU A 76 4.58 23.77 -29.39
N PHE A 77 4.04 24.98 -29.37
CA PHE A 77 2.62 25.24 -29.19
C PHE A 77 1.80 24.71 -30.37
N ALA A 78 2.19 25.04 -31.59
CA ALA A 78 1.53 24.56 -32.81
C ALA A 78 1.54 23.02 -32.89
N GLN A 79 2.68 22.39 -32.58
CA GLN A 79 2.78 20.93 -32.50
C GLN A 79 1.83 20.34 -31.45
N THR A 80 1.79 20.93 -30.26
CA THR A 80 0.95 20.44 -29.17
C THR A 80 -0.53 20.56 -29.54
N LYS A 81 -0.93 21.67 -30.18
CA LYS A 81 -2.30 21.86 -30.68
C LYS A 81 -2.68 20.81 -31.73
N GLN A 82 -1.77 20.47 -32.65
CA GLN A 82 -1.99 19.38 -33.59
C GLN A 82 -2.15 18.03 -32.86
N SER A 83 -1.33 17.73 -31.85
CA SER A 83 -1.50 16.52 -31.03
C SER A 83 -2.85 16.49 -30.31
N VAL A 84 -3.39 17.65 -29.89
CA VAL A 84 -4.73 17.72 -29.29
C VAL A 84 -5.82 17.36 -30.29
N HIS A 85 -5.71 17.79 -31.56
CA HIS A 85 -6.65 17.37 -32.60
C HIS A 85 -6.59 15.86 -32.87
N HIS A 86 -5.40 15.26 -32.87
CA HIS A 86 -5.28 13.80 -32.98
C HIS A 86 -5.90 13.07 -31.78
N PHE A 87 -5.70 13.60 -30.57
CA PHE A 87 -6.34 13.08 -29.36
C PHE A 87 -7.88 13.17 -29.45
N GLU A 88 -8.42 14.31 -29.88
CA GLU A 88 -9.85 14.53 -30.07
C GLU A 88 -10.45 13.56 -31.09
N SER A 89 -9.77 13.38 -32.24
CA SER A 89 -10.16 12.39 -33.25
C SER A 89 -10.18 10.97 -32.67
N ALA A 90 -9.12 10.55 -31.98
CA ALA A 90 -9.05 9.22 -31.38
C ALA A 90 -10.14 9.00 -30.31
N GLN A 91 -10.52 10.05 -29.58
CA GLN A 91 -11.62 10.00 -28.61
C GLN A 91 -12.99 9.86 -29.30
N ALA A 92 -13.21 10.57 -30.41
CA ALA A 92 -14.41 10.45 -31.23
C ALA A 92 -14.52 9.07 -31.86
N ASP A 93 -13.46 8.58 -32.52
CA ASP A 93 -13.40 7.27 -33.16
C ASP A 93 -13.62 6.14 -32.15
N TRP A 94 -13.04 6.27 -30.95
CA TRP A 94 -13.29 5.34 -29.85
C TRP A 94 -14.77 5.29 -29.47
N SER A 95 -15.40 6.46 -29.31
CA SER A 95 -16.80 6.57 -28.90
C SER A 95 -17.74 6.00 -29.96
N GLU A 96 -17.47 6.30 -31.24
CA GLU A 96 -18.21 5.78 -32.38
C GLU A 96 -18.07 4.26 -32.48
N LEU A 97 -16.85 3.73 -32.44
CA LEU A 97 -16.59 2.29 -32.56
C LEU A 97 -17.21 1.50 -31.39
N VAL A 98 -17.16 2.04 -30.16
CA VAL A 98 -17.85 1.44 -29.01
C VAL A 98 -19.36 1.45 -29.24
N GLY A 99 -19.93 2.57 -29.69
CA GLY A 99 -21.35 2.69 -30.01
C GLY A 99 -21.79 1.63 -31.02
N ALA A 100 -21.08 1.55 -32.15
CA ALA A 100 -21.33 0.55 -33.19
C ALA A 100 -21.22 -0.89 -32.63
N THR A 101 -20.18 -1.18 -31.85
CA THR A 101 -19.97 -2.51 -31.25
C THR A 101 -21.06 -2.90 -30.26
N LEU A 102 -21.72 -1.94 -29.62
CA LEU A 102 -22.80 -2.26 -28.69
C LEU A 102 -24.12 -2.63 -29.40
N SER A 103 -24.31 -2.17 -30.64
CA SER A 103 -25.57 -2.29 -31.38
C SER A 103 -25.52 -3.21 -32.60
N ASP A 104 -24.34 -3.51 -33.15
CA ASP A 104 -24.21 -4.28 -34.39
C ASP A 104 -24.12 -5.81 -34.19
N SER A 105 -24.10 -6.55 -35.30
CA SER A 105 -23.97 -8.01 -35.28
C SER A 105 -22.63 -8.50 -34.75
N VAL A 106 -21.56 -7.71 -34.88
CA VAL A 106 -20.25 -8.03 -34.28
C VAL A 106 -20.37 -7.99 -32.75
N GLY A 107 -21.11 -7.01 -32.21
CA GLY A 107 -21.50 -6.96 -30.81
C GLY A 107 -22.18 -8.23 -30.33
N LYS A 108 -23.17 -8.74 -31.08
CA LYS A 108 -23.84 -10.01 -30.77
C LYS A 108 -22.87 -11.19 -30.75
N ARG A 109 -21.88 -11.23 -31.66
CA ARG A 109 -20.85 -12.29 -31.68
C ARG A 109 -19.92 -12.20 -30.46
N ILE A 110 -19.52 -11.00 -30.07
CA ILE A 110 -18.76 -10.76 -28.83
C ILE A 110 -19.59 -11.22 -27.62
N ALA A 111 -20.89 -10.93 -27.61
CA ALA A 111 -21.79 -11.33 -26.53
C ALA A 111 -21.92 -12.85 -26.39
N GLY A 112 -21.98 -13.58 -27.51
CA GLY A 112 -22.06 -15.04 -27.55
C GLY A 112 -20.75 -15.76 -27.18
N ASN A 113 -19.63 -15.04 -27.07
CA ASN A 113 -18.34 -15.61 -26.71
C ASN A 113 -17.84 -15.02 -25.37
N GLU A 114 -17.82 -15.84 -24.32
CA GLU A 114 -17.42 -15.38 -22.99
C GLU A 114 -16.01 -14.77 -22.95
N GLY A 115 -15.05 -15.34 -23.68
CA GLY A 115 -13.69 -14.83 -23.72
C GLY A 115 -13.60 -13.43 -24.32
N LEU A 116 -14.31 -13.19 -25.43
CA LEU A 116 -14.35 -11.88 -26.08
C LEU A 116 -15.15 -10.86 -25.27
N LEU A 117 -16.27 -11.28 -24.66
CA LEU A 117 -17.04 -10.45 -23.74
C LEU A 117 -16.17 -9.95 -22.58
N LEU A 118 -15.38 -10.84 -21.96
CA LEU A 118 -14.47 -10.48 -20.88
C LEU A 118 -13.36 -9.52 -21.35
N GLN A 119 -12.80 -9.72 -22.54
CA GLN A 119 -11.83 -8.79 -23.12
C GLN A 119 -12.43 -7.41 -23.38
N PHE A 120 -13.66 -7.36 -23.91
CA PHE A 120 -14.38 -6.11 -24.13
C PHE A 120 -14.69 -5.37 -22.82
N LEU A 121 -15.17 -6.09 -21.80
CA LEU A 121 -15.41 -5.53 -20.46
C LEU A 121 -14.12 -4.98 -19.84
N ALA A 122 -13.02 -5.74 -19.91
CA ALA A 122 -11.72 -5.31 -19.42
C ALA A 122 -11.22 -4.05 -20.14
N LEU A 123 -11.41 -3.97 -21.46
CA LEU A 123 -11.04 -2.80 -22.27
C LEU A 123 -11.88 -1.56 -21.92
N ARG A 124 -13.18 -1.72 -21.63
CA ARG A 124 -14.04 -0.61 -21.19
C ARG A 124 -13.67 -0.11 -19.81
N GLN A 125 -13.27 -1.00 -18.91
CA GLN A 125 -12.90 -0.68 -17.52
C GLN A 125 -11.45 -0.25 -17.34
N MET A 126 -10.66 -0.24 -18.42
CA MET A 126 -9.25 0.16 -18.36
C MET A 126 -9.13 1.61 -17.82
N PRO A 127 -8.36 1.84 -16.75
CA PRO A 127 -8.24 3.17 -16.17
C PRO A 127 -7.55 4.12 -17.15
N ALA A 128 -8.11 5.33 -17.30
CA ALA A 128 -7.45 6.41 -17.99
C ALA A 128 -6.10 6.76 -17.32
N PRO A 129 -5.12 7.30 -18.07
CA PRO A 129 -3.80 7.65 -17.54
C PRO A 129 -3.85 8.70 -16.41
N SER A 130 -4.94 9.46 -16.32
CA SER A 130 -5.22 10.39 -15.22
C SER A 130 -6.70 10.37 -14.84
N LYS A 131 -6.99 10.78 -13.60
CA LYS A 131 -8.37 11.02 -13.12
C LYS A 131 -8.48 12.49 -12.68
N PRO A 132 -9.46 13.26 -13.18
CA PRO A 132 -10.43 12.90 -14.23
C PRO A 132 -9.78 12.60 -15.59
N GLU A 133 -10.47 11.85 -16.44
CA GLU A 133 -10.06 11.64 -17.84
C GLU A 133 -10.16 12.99 -18.55
N PRO A 134 -9.07 13.47 -19.15
CA PRO A 134 -9.05 14.80 -19.76
C PRO A 134 -9.93 14.81 -21.00
N VAL A 135 -10.61 15.93 -21.23
CA VAL A 135 -11.30 16.16 -22.50
C VAL A 135 -10.44 17.11 -23.33
N ALA A 136 -10.43 16.94 -24.66
CA ALA A 136 -9.66 17.80 -25.57
C ALA A 136 -9.92 19.30 -25.30
N ARG A 137 -11.16 19.66 -24.95
CA ARG A 137 -11.57 21.00 -24.54
C ARG A 137 -10.73 21.56 -23.38
N ASP A 138 -10.45 20.77 -22.35
CA ASP A 138 -9.72 21.22 -21.16
C ASP A 138 -8.25 21.46 -21.50
N ILE A 139 -7.68 20.60 -22.35
CA ILE A 139 -6.31 20.75 -22.83
C ILE A 139 -6.19 22.01 -23.71
N LEU A 140 -7.14 22.25 -24.61
CA LEU A 140 -7.19 23.47 -25.42
C LEU A 140 -7.31 24.73 -24.56
N ALA A 141 -8.12 24.70 -23.49
CA ALA A 141 -8.23 25.82 -22.56
C ALA A 141 -6.86 26.13 -21.91
N ARG A 142 -6.16 25.11 -21.41
CA ARG A 142 -4.83 25.26 -20.83
C ARG A 142 -3.78 25.73 -21.85
N LEU A 143 -3.87 25.27 -23.09
CA LEU A 143 -3.02 25.79 -24.17
C LEU A 143 -3.29 27.27 -24.42
N ASN A 144 -4.54 27.70 -24.49
CA ASN A 144 -4.87 29.12 -24.67
C ASN A 144 -4.34 29.99 -23.51
N GLU A 145 -4.38 29.48 -22.27
CA GLU A 145 -3.77 30.16 -21.11
C GLU A 145 -2.24 30.31 -21.27
N ILE A 146 -1.55 29.26 -21.71
CA ILE A 146 -0.10 29.29 -21.98
C ILE A 146 0.21 30.29 -23.11
N GLN A 147 -0.60 30.30 -24.17
CA GLN A 147 -0.43 31.21 -25.31
C GLN A 147 -0.62 32.67 -24.89
N ASN A 148 -1.66 32.96 -24.11
CA ASN A 148 -1.89 34.30 -23.58
C ASN A 148 -0.73 34.74 -22.67
N GLY A 149 -0.27 33.86 -21.78
CA GLY A 149 0.90 34.11 -20.94
C GLY A 149 2.19 34.35 -21.74
N ALA A 150 2.35 33.68 -22.89
CA ALA A 150 3.50 33.89 -23.77
C ALA A 150 3.48 35.26 -24.45
N ASN A 151 2.30 35.76 -24.82
CA ASN A 151 2.13 37.10 -25.37
C ASN A 151 2.46 38.19 -24.34
N ASP A 152 2.15 37.94 -23.06
CA ASP A 152 2.38 38.87 -21.95
C ASP A 152 3.78 38.75 -21.31
N ALA A 153 4.58 37.77 -21.73
CA ALA A 153 5.89 37.50 -21.12
C ALA A 153 6.89 38.62 -21.41
N THR A 154 7.48 39.19 -20.35
CA THR A 154 8.45 40.30 -20.46
C THR A 154 9.90 39.88 -20.24
N ASN A 155 10.15 38.63 -19.85
CA ASN A 155 11.50 38.14 -19.56
C ASN A 155 11.65 36.62 -19.80
N ILE A 156 12.90 36.17 -19.89
CA ILE A 156 13.26 34.77 -20.19
C ILE A 156 12.74 33.80 -19.10
N SER A 157 12.71 34.21 -17.83
CA SER A 157 12.22 33.33 -16.76
C SER A 157 10.71 33.04 -16.85
N ALA A 158 9.92 33.98 -17.37
CA ALA A 158 8.51 33.76 -17.70
C ALA A 158 8.37 32.76 -18.86
N ILE A 159 9.14 32.94 -19.94
CA ILE A 159 9.14 32.02 -21.09
C ILE A 159 9.53 30.60 -20.67
N ASN A 160 10.56 30.43 -19.83
CA ASN A 160 10.98 29.11 -19.35
C ASN A 160 9.89 28.41 -18.52
N ARG A 161 9.14 29.15 -17.70
CA ARG A 161 8.01 28.60 -16.94
C ARG A 161 6.87 28.16 -17.87
N LEU A 162 6.56 28.96 -18.88
CA LEU A 162 5.55 28.62 -19.89
C LEU A 162 5.96 27.41 -20.72
N ARG A 163 7.24 27.30 -21.06
CA ARG A 163 7.79 26.12 -21.76
C ARG A 163 7.69 24.86 -20.93
N ALA A 164 7.96 24.93 -19.62
CA ALA A 164 7.77 23.80 -18.72
C ALA A 164 6.28 23.37 -18.66
N ALA A 165 5.36 24.34 -18.53
CA ALA A 165 3.92 24.07 -18.55
C ALA A 165 3.45 23.48 -19.90
N LEU A 166 4.01 23.96 -21.01
CA LEU A 166 3.73 23.43 -22.34
C LEU A 166 4.27 22.00 -22.50
N ALA A 167 5.47 21.72 -22.01
CA ALA A 167 6.07 20.39 -22.06
C ALA A 167 5.23 19.37 -21.27
N GLU A 168 4.75 19.73 -20.07
CA GLU A 168 3.81 18.90 -19.30
C GLU A 168 2.52 18.66 -20.08
N THR A 169 1.94 19.71 -20.65
CA THR A 169 0.69 19.63 -21.44
C THR A 169 0.86 18.77 -22.68
N LYS A 170 2.00 18.89 -23.37
CA LYS A 170 2.38 18.08 -24.53
C LYS A 170 2.53 16.61 -24.17
N GLN A 171 3.30 16.30 -23.13
CA GLN A 171 3.50 14.93 -22.66
C GLN A 171 2.15 14.29 -22.30
N PHE A 172 1.32 15.03 -21.58
CA PHE A 172 0.00 14.56 -21.17
C PHE A 172 -0.95 14.31 -22.35
N THR A 173 -0.95 15.22 -23.34
CA THR A 173 -1.73 15.07 -24.59
C THR A 173 -1.30 13.82 -25.35
N PHE A 174 0.01 13.62 -25.49
CA PHE A 174 0.57 12.48 -26.19
C PHE A 174 0.22 11.15 -25.52
N VAL A 175 0.34 11.07 -24.19
CA VAL A 175 -0.05 9.87 -23.43
C VAL A 175 -1.54 9.58 -23.58
N SER A 176 -2.39 10.61 -23.55
CA SER A 176 -3.83 10.48 -23.74
C SER A 176 -4.17 9.99 -25.16
N PHE A 177 -3.58 10.59 -26.19
CA PHE A 177 -3.73 10.12 -27.57
C PHE A 177 -3.32 8.64 -27.72
N ALA A 178 -2.12 8.28 -27.25
CA ALA A 178 -1.61 6.92 -27.35
C ALA A 178 -2.53 5.92 -26.60
N PHE A 179 -3.09 6.31 -25.47
CA PHE A 179 -4.06 5.52 -24.73
C PHE A 179 -5.33 5.24 -25.54
N HIS A 180 -5.97 6.28 -26.12
CA HIS A 180 -7.17 6.09 -26.94
C HIS A 180 -6.88 5.29 -28.20
N GLN A 181 -5.75 5.54 -28.87
CA GLN A 181 -5.35 4.77 -30.04
C GLN A 181 -5.14 3.29 -29.70
N ALA A 182 -4.51 2.99 -28.56
CA ALA A 182 -4.34 1.61 -28.10
C ALA A 182 -5.69 0.94 -27.81
N ARG A 183 -6.64 1.68 -27.21
CA ARG A 183 -8.00 1.16 -26.99
C ARG A 183 -8.74 0.87 -28.28
N LEU A 184 -8.68 1.80 -29.24
CA LEU A 184 -9.28 1.65 -30.55
C LEU A 184 -8.73 0.42 -31.28
N ASN A 185 -7.40 0.29 -31.36
CA ASN A 185 -6.74 -0.86 -31.98
C ASN A 185 -7.13 -2.18 -31.29
N GLN A 186 -7.24 -2.19 -29.96
CA GLN A 186 -7.64 -3.39 -29.23
C GLN A 186 -9.10 -3.76 -29.47
N LEU A 187 -10.00 -2.77 -29.56
CA LEU A 187 -11.40 -3.02 -29.88
C LEU A 187 -11.57 -3.55 -31.31
N GLN A 188 -10.80 -3.01 -32.27
CA GLN A 188 -10.76 -3.54 -33.64
C GLN A 188 -10.33 -5.01 -33.65
N ARG A 189 -9.27 -5.38 -32.91
CA ARG A 189 -8.85 -6.80 -32.78
C ARG A 189 -9.92 -7.69 -32.16
N ILE A 190 -10.63 -7.22 -31.14
CA ILE A 190 -11.74 -7.96 -30.53
C ILE A 190 -12.86 -8.16 -31.57
N ARG A 191 -13.19 -7.12 -32.34
CA ARG A 191 -14.19 -7.18 -33.41
C ARG A 191 -13.78 -8.14 -34.53
N GLU A 192 -12.53 -8.10 -34.97
CA GLU A 192 -11.99 -9.01 -35.98
C GLU A 192 -12.05 -10.46 -35.51
N ALA A 193 -11.63 -10.73 -34.27
CA ALA A 193 -11.72 -12.06 -33.67
C ALA A 193 -13.18 -12.55 -33.55
N ALA A 194 -14.13 -11.65 -33.33
CA ALA A 194 -15.54 -11.97 -33.22
C ALA A 194 -16.17 -12.44 -34.55
N VAL A 195 -15.59 -12.08 -35.71
CA VAL A 195 -16.15 -12.43 -37.03
C VAL A 195 -16.31 -13.94 -37.21
N SER A 196 -15.36 -14.73 -36.69
CA SER A 196 -15.40 -16.20 -36.78
C SER A 196 -16.33 -16.88 -35.79
N HIS A 197 -16.97 -16.13 -34.87
CA HIS A 197 -17.87 -16.69 -33.87
C HIS A 197 -19.34 -16.56 -34.31
N PRO A 198 -20.21 -17.50 -33.88
CA PRO A 198 -21.65 -17.38 -34.08
C PRO A 198 -22.20 -16.17 -33.31
N GLU A 199 -23.33 -15.64 -33.79
CA GLU A 199 -24.04 -14.56 -33.09
C GLU A 199 -24.64 -15.10 -31.79
N GLY A 200 -24.46 -14.34 -30.70
CA GLY A 200 -25.15 -14.59 -29.44
C GLY A 200 -26.63 -14.24 -29.53
N GLU A 201 -27.40 -14.79 -28.60
CA GLU A 201 -28.85 -14.59 -28.50
C GLU A 201 -29.22 -13.12 -28.21
N PHE A 202 -28.38 -12.43 -27.43
CA PHE A 202 -28.63 -11.08 -26.97
C PHE A 202 -27.64 -10.07 -27.56
N GLU A 203 -28.05 -8.82 -27.64
CA GLU A 203 -27.14 -7.72 -27.93
C GLU A 203 -26.07 -7.58 -26.82
N LEU A 204 -24.92 -7.02 -27.19
CA LEU A 204 -23.78 -6.89 -26.28
C LEU A 204 -24.14 -6.08 -25.04
N HIS A 205 -24.88 -4.98 -25.22
CA HIS A 205 -25.31 -4.15 -24.11
C HIS A 205 -26.20 -4.93 -23.11
N ALA A 206 -27.13 -5.76 -23.60
CA ALA A 206 -28.00 -6.57 -22.77
C ALA A 206 -27.21 -7.65 -22.02
N THR A 207 -26.27 -8.31 -22.70
CA THR A 207 -25.40 -9.34 -22.10
C THR A 207 -24.52 -8.76 -20.99
N ILE A 208 -24.00 -7.55 -21.18
CA ILE A 208 -23.24 -6.84 -20.14
C ILE A 208 -24.11 -6.59 -18.91
N SER A 209 -25.34 -6.11 -19.11
CA SER A 209 -26.29 -5.86 -18.01
C SER A 209 -26.68 -7.15 -17.29
N LEU A 210 -26.97 -8.23 -18.03
CA LEU A 210 -27.27 -9.55 -17.46
C LEU A 210 -26.11 -10.09 -16.63
N ARG A 211 -24.87 -9.96 -17.13
CA ARG A 211 -23.68 -10.37 -16.38
C ARG A 211 -23.49 -9.53 -15.12
N ALA A 212 -23.71 -8.23 -15.17
CA ALA A 212 -23.62 -7.35 -14.00
C ALA A 212 -24.67 -7.73 -12.93
N ALA A 213 -25.90 -8.03 -13.35
CA ALA A 213 -26.95 -8.52 -12.45
C ALA A 213 -26.59 -9.89 -11.85
N ALA A 214 -26.10 -10.83 -12.67
CA ALA A 214 -25.66 -12.15 -12.21
C ALA A 214 -24.55 -12.05 -11.16
N LEU A 215 -23.52 -11.22 -11.40
CA LEU A 215 -22.44 -10.97 -10.44
C LEU A 215 -22.95 -10.33 -9.14
N THR A 216 -23.90 -9.41 -9.23
CA THR A 216 -24.50 -8.77 -8.05
C THR A 216 -25.27 -9.80 -7.21
N ASN A 217 -26.04 -10.67 -7.86
CA ASN A 217 -26.77 -11.74 -7.19
C ASN A 217 -25.83 -12.77 -6.57
N GLU A 218 -24.75 -13.15 -7.26
CA GLU A 218 -23.72 -14.05 -6.73
C GLU A 218 -23.04 -13.43 -5.50
N LEU A 219 -22.63 -12.16 -5.59
CA LEU A 219 -22.02 -11.44 -4.47
C LEU A 219 -22.96 -11.38 -3.26
N THR A 220 -24.25 -11.13 -3.50
CA THR A 220 -25.27 -11.09 -2.45
C THR A 220 -25.44 -12.48 -1.82
N SER A 221 -25.50 -13.53 -2.63
CA SER A 221 -25.60 -14.91 -2.14
C SER A 221 -24.38 -15.34 -1.31
N VAL A 222 -23.17 -14.95 -1.75
CA VAL A 222 -21.93 -15.19 -1.00
C VAL A 222 -21.93 -14.41 0.32
N ALA A 223 -22.37 -13.14 0.30
CA ALA A 223 -22.49 -12.32 1.50
C ALA A 223 -23.51 -12.89 2.50
N GLU A 224 -24.67 -13.35 2.03
CA GLU A 224 -25.70 -13.99 2.86
C GLU A 224 -25.22 -15.33 3.44
N LYS A 225 -24.47 -16.11 2.66
CA LYS A 225 -23.84 -17.34 3.15
C LYS A 225 -22.83 -17.03 4.25
N ALA A 226 -21.92 -16.07 4.00
CA ALA A 226 -20.94 -15.64 5.00
C ALA A 226 -21.61 -15.10 6.27
N ALA A 227 -22.69 -14.33 6.14
CA ALA A 227 -23.46 -13.83 7.29
C ALA A 227 -24.07 -14.97 8.11
N ARG A 228 -24.63 -16.00 7.45
CA ARG A 228 -25.16 -17.19 8.15
C ARG A 228 -24.06 -18.00 8.84
N ASP A 229 -22.91 -18.17 8.19
CA ASP A 229 -21.77 -18.91 8.76
C ASP A 229 -21.22 -18.18 10.00
N VAL A 230 -21.10 -16.85 9.94
CA VAL A 230 -20.69 -16.02 11.09
C VAL A 230 -21.72 -16.09 12.21
N GLN A 231 -23.02 -16.00 11.91
CA GLN A 231 -24.07 -16.12 12.93
C GLN A 231 -24.03 -17.48 13.63
N ALA A 232 -23.85 -18.57 12.87
CA ALA A 232 -23.72 -19.92 13.44
C ALA A 232 -22.49 -20.05 14.35
N SER A 233 -21.37 -19.42 13.99
CA SER A 233 -20.16 -19.36 14.83
C SER A 233 -20.42 -18.61 16.13
N ILE A 234 -21.11 -17.46 16.07
CA ILE A 234 -21.45 -16.66 17.25
C ILE A 234 -22.39 -17.46 18.18
N ASP A 235 -23.41 -18.11 17.63
CA ASP A 235 -24.36 -18.90 18.41
C ASP A 235 -23.67 -20.08 19.12
N GLU A 236 -22.69 -20.70 18.46
CA GLU A 236 -21.88 -21.77 19.05
C GLU A 236 -20.95 -21.26 20.16
N GLU A 237 -20.27 -20.13 19.95
CA GLU A 237 -19.46 -19.48 20.99
C GLU A 237 -20.30 -19.09 22.20
N LEU A 238 -21.50 -18.55 22.00
CA LEU A 238 -22.43 -18.22 23.09
C LEU A 238 -22.86 -19.46 23.89
N ARG A 239 -23.09 -20.60 23.23
CA ARG A 239 -23.38 -21.87 23.91
C ARG A 239 -22.20 -22.35 24.74
N GLN A 240 -20.99 -22.25 24.19
CA GLN A 240 -19.77 -22.62 24.92
C GLN A 240 -19.53 -21.72 26.14
N LEU A 241 -19.71 -20.41 25.99
CA LEU A 241 -19.61 -19.47 27.11
C LEU A 241 -20.68 -19.71 28.18
N SER A 242 -21.93 -20.02 27.77
CA SER A 242 -22.98 -20.39 28.73
C SER A 242 -22.60 -21.65 29.51
N LYS A 243 -22.09 -22.68 28.83
CA LYS A 243 -21.64 -23.91 29.48
C LYS A 243 -20.49 -23.65 30.46
N GLN A 244 -19.50 -22.85 30.06
CA GLN A 244 -18.39 -22.45 30.94
C GLN A 244 -18.87 -21.66 32.16
N ARG A 245 -19.86 -20.78 31.99
CA ARG A 245 -20.48 -20.04 33.08
C ARG A 245 -21.17 -20.99 34.07
N ASP A 246 -21.93 -21.96 33.58
CA ASP A 246 -22.65 -22.92 34.43
C ASP A 246 -21.66 -23.82 35.19
N GLU A 247 -20.62 -24.33 34.51
CA GLU A 247 -19.53 -25.08 35.14
C GLU A 247 -18.80 -24.25 36.22
N ALA A 248 -18.53 -22.97 35.95
CA ALA A 248 -17.92 -22.07 36.93
C ALA A 248 -18.85 -21.83 38.13
N ALA A 249 -20.16 -21.69 37.91
CA ALA A 249 -21.14 -21.54 38.98
C ALA A 249 -21.19 -22.79 39.89
N ASP A 250 -21.12 -23.99 39.31
CA ASP A 250 -21.05 -25.25 40.04
C ASP A 250 -19.77 -25.36 40.89
N VAL A 251 -18.62 -24.95 40.33
CA VAL A 251 -17.35 -24.90 41.07
C VAL A 251 -17.44 -23.93 42.24
N VAL A 252 -18.01 -22.74 42.04
CA VAL A 252 -18.21 -21.75 43.11
C VAL A 252 -19.15 -22.30 44.18
N ALA A 253 -20.25 -22.96 43.80
CA ALA A 253 -21.17 -23.59 44.76
C ALA A 253 -20.46 -24.70 45.57
N LYS A 254 -19.62 -25.51 44.92
CA LYS A 254 -18.83 -26.55 45.57
C LYS A 254 -17.81 -25.96 46.54
N LEU A 255 -17.06 -24.93 46.13
CA LEU A 255 -16.11 -24.22 46.99
C LEU A 255 -16.80 -23.58 48.19
N ASN A 256 -17.95 -22.93 47.99
CA ASN A 256 -18.75 -22.38 49.08
C ASN A 256 -19.20 -23.46 50.07
N SER A 257 -19.60 -24.63 49.57
CA SER A 257 -19.94 -25.77 50.45
C SER A 257 -18.72 -26.31 51.22
N GLN A 258 -17.53 -26.31 50.61
CA GLN A 258 -16.28 -26.70 51.25
C GLN A 258 -15.85 -25.67 52.30
N LEU A 259 -15.93 -24.38 51.98
CA LEU A 259 -15.68 -23.29 52.93
C LEU A 259 -16.65 -23.34 54.11
N ALA A 260 -17.94 -23.61 53.88
CA ALA A 260 -18.91 -23.78 54.96
C ALA A 260 -18.58 -24.99 55.86
N ARG A 261 -18.04 -26.08 55.28
CA ARG A 261 -17.54 -27.25 56.04
C ARG A 261 -16.27 -26.92 56.81
N LEU A 262 -15.33 -26.20 56.20
CA LEU A 262 -14.11 -25.74 56.84
C LEU A 262 -14.42 -24.78 57.98
N ALA A 263 -15.27 -23.77 57.79
CA ALA A 263 -15.70 -22.87 58.86
C ALA A 263 -16.40 -23.60 60.03
N ARG A 264 -17.13 -24.70 59.75
CA ARG A 264 -17.69 -25.56 60.80
C ARG A 264 -16.64 -26.40 61.51
N ARG A 265 -15.60 -26.85 60.80
CA ARG A 265 -14.47 -27.62 61.33
C ARG A 265 -13.46 -26.72 62.07
N GLU A 266 -13.25 -25.50 61.63
CA GLU A 266 -12.40 -24.48 62.24
C GLU A 266 -12.96 -23.99 63.58
N ARG A 267 -14.29 -24.08 63.77
CA ARG A 267 -14.93 -23.94 65.09
C ARG A 267 -14.71 -25.13 66.03
N LEU A 268 -14.26 -26.28 65.52
CA LEU A 268 -13.90 -27.46 66.31
C LEU A 268 -12.38 -27.58 66.51
N ASP A 269 -11.58 -27.08 65.57
CA ASP A 269 -10.12 -27.19 65.52
C ASP A 269 -9.43 -25.80 65.70
N SER A 270 -9.97 -24.92 66.54
CA SER A 270 -9.26 -23.70 67.01
C SER A 270 -8.11 -24.03 67.98
N GLN A 271 -7.26 -24.97 67.56
CA GLN A 271 -5.90 -25.24 67.99
C GLN A 271 -5.28 -26.03 66.83
N VAL A 272 -4.17 -25.51 66.28
CA VAL A 272 -3.28 -26.13 65.28
C VAL A 272 -3.50 -25.70 63.82
N GLU A 273 -2.76 -24.64 63.51
CA GLU A 273 -1.90 -24.45 62.33
C GLU A 273 -2.51 -23.98 60.99
N SER A 274 -2.08 -22.76 60.67
CA SER A 274 -2.07 -22.11 59.37
C SER A 274 -0.95 -22.69 58.50
N GLU A 275 -1.26 -23.27 57.35
CA GLU A 275 -0.26 -23.55 56.30
C GLU A 275 -0.84 -23.33 54.91
N ASN A 276 -0.37 -22.26 54.26
CA ASN A 276 0.17 -22.29 52.90
C ASN A 276 0.71 -20.89 52.57
N THR A 277 1.91 -20.61 53.06
CA THR A 277 2.68 -19.42 52.71
C THR A 277 3.56 -19.78 51.52
N GLU A 278 3.39 -19.06 50.40
CA GLU A 278 4.36 -19.04 49.31
C GLU A 278 5.75 -18.78 49.91
N GLN A 279 6.76 -19.60 49.58
CA GLN A 279 8.12 -19.46 50.08
C GLN A 279 8.64 -18.03 49.87
N LEU A 280 8.69 -17.25 50.95
CA LEU A 280 9.30 -15.92 50.98
C LEU A 280 10.80 -16.10 50.79
N VAL A 281 11.28 -15.85 49.56
CA VAL A 281 12.71 -15.79 49.28
C VAL A 281 13.32 -14.62 50.07
N SER A 282 14.42 -14.87 50.79
CA SER A 282 15.04 -13.85 51.65
C SER A 282 15.59 -12.69 50.81
N ARG A 283 15.40 -11.46 51.30
CA ARG A 283 15.98 -10.24 50.71
C ARG A 283 17.51 -10.31 50.62
N ASP A 284 18.15 -11.05 51.52
CA ASP A 284 19.60 -11.25 51.52
C ASP A 284 20.07 -12.07 50.32
N ASP A 285 19.30 -13.11 49.94
CA ASP A 285 19.61 -13.93 48.77
C ASP A 285 19.46 -13.12 47.47
N TYR A 286 18.42 -12.29 47.41
CA TYR A 286 18.21 -11.33 46.33
C TYR A 286 19.37 -10.34 46.20
N ASN A 287 19.83 -9.77 47.32
CA ASN A 287 20.96 -8.83 47.32
C ASN A 287 22.27 -9.48 46.83
N ARG A 288 22.51 -10.76 47.15
CA ARG A 288 23.68 -11.50 46.64
C ARG A 288 23.62 -11.71 45.13
N GLU A 289 22.43 -11.93 44.58
CA GLU A 289 22.18 -12.21 43.17
C GLU A 289 21.91 -10.96 42.33
N LEU A 290 21.89 -9.77 42.95
CA LEU A 290 21.51 -8.52 42.30
C LEU A 290 22.42 -8.18 41.12
N GLU A 291 23.70 -8.52 41.19
CA GLU A 291 24.64 -8.28 40.09
C GLU A 291 24.38 -9.22 38.90
N SER A 292 24.07 -10.50 39.18
CA SER A 292 23.62 -11.46 38.17
C SER A 292 22.33 -10.97 37.49
N ILE A 293 21.36 -10.51 38.28
CA ILE A 293 20.10 -9.94 37.79
C ILE A 293 20.37 -8.74 36.87
N ARG A 294 21.23 -7.81 37.27
CA ARG A 294 21.56 -6.62 36.46
C ARG A 294 22.30 -6.96 35.18
N THR A 295 23.08 -8.04 35.16
CA THR A 295 23.88 -8.45 34.00
C THR A 295 23.09 -9.31 33.01
N ASP A 296 22.35 -10.28 33.52
CA ASP A 296 21.69 -11.30 32.71
C ASP A 296 20.26 -10.92 32.29
N LEU A 297 19.60 -10.04 33.05
CA LEU A 297 18.22 -9.62 32.78
C LEU A 297 18.10 -8.22 32.21
N VAL A 298 19.17 -7.65 31.63
CA VAL A 298 19.15 -6.32 30.97
C VAL A 298 18.00 -6.17 29.98
N ALA A 299 17.74 -7.23 29.20
CA ALA A 299 16.65 -7.27 28.21
C ALA A 299 15.25 -7.14 28.82
N PHE A 300 15.11 -7.37 30.13
CA PHE A 300 13.84 -7.31 30.88
C PHE A 300 13.76 -6.06 31.75
N THR A 301 14.85 -5.70 32.43
CA THR A 301 14.89 -4.64 33.42
C THR A 301 15.05 -3.25 32.83
N THR A 302 15.61 -3.14 31.62
CA THR A 302 15.75 -1.83 30.96
C THR A 302 14.39 -1.28 30.52
N PRO A 303 14.07 -0.01 30.77
CA PRO A 303 12.84 0.59 30.24
C PRO A 303 12.81 0.62 28.71
N GLY A 304 11.73 0.10 28.13
CA GLY A 304 11.48 0.08 26.68
C GLY A 304 10.01 0.36 26.37
N TYR A 305 9.71 0.62 25.09
CA TYR A 305 8.37 0.95 24.61
C TYR A 305 7.49 -0.28 24.38
N VAL A 306 8.08 -1.47 24.21
CA VAL A 306 7.29 -2.67 23.92
C VAL A 306 7.00 -3.50 25.17
N GLN A 307 5.81 -4.10 25.22
CA GLN A 307 5.40 -5.06 26.26
C GLN A 307 4.80 -6.32 25.64
N PRO A 308 4.85 -7.47 26.34
CA PRO A 308 4.28 -8.68 25.80
C PRO A 308 2.75 -8.68 25.98
N GLU A 309 2.03 -8.82 24.85
CA GLU A 309 0.58 -9.02 24.86
C GLU A 309 0.27 -10.52 24.87
N SER A 310 0.95 -11.28 24.02
CA SER A 310 0.87 -12.74 23.93
C SER A 310 2.27 -13.35 23.74
N ALA A 311 2.36 -14.68 23.72
CA ALA A 311 3.61 -15.41 23.50
C ALA A 311 4.34 -15.03 22.20
N ASP A 312 3.61 -14.53 21.20
CA ASP A 312 4.15 -14.22 19.86
C ASP A 312 4.17 -12.74 19.51
N LYS A 313 3.59 -11.88 20.36
CA LYS A 313 3.33 -10.48 20.03
C LYS A 313 3.79 -9.53 21.14
N LEU A 314 4.67 -8.61 20.76
CA LEU A 314 5.00 -7.43 21.54
C LEU A 314 4.19 -6.24 21.02
N VAL A 315 3.62 -5.46 21.93
CA VAL A 315 2.82 -4.27 21.62
C VAL A 315 3.55 -3.01 22.07
N TYR A 316 3.52 -2.00 21.21
CA TYR A 316 4.10 -0.69 21.48
C TYR A 316 3.23 0.13 22.44
N HIS A 317 3.87 0.78 23.41
CA HIS A 317 3.28 1.73 24.34
C HIS A 317 3.99 3.08 24.25
N ASN A 318 3.28 4.16 24.57
CA ASN A 318 3.84 5.52 24.52
C ASN A 318 4.81 5.84 25.67
N THR A 319 4.82 5.04 26.74
CA THR A 319 5.65 5.25 27.92
C THR A 319 6.67 4.12 28.06
N LYS A 320 7.95 4.48 28.22
CA LYS A 320 9.00 3.49 28.49
C LYS A 320 8.82 2.91 29.88
N ARG A 321 8.83 1.58 29.96
CA ARG A 321 8.80 0.84 31.23
C ARG A 321 9.56 -0.48 31.12
N PRO A 322 10.11 -1.01 32.23
CA PRO A 322 10.64 -2.37 32.25
C PRO A 322 9.56 -3.38 31.83
N PHE A 323 9.94 -4.61 31.50
CA PHE A 323 8.96 -5.65 31.24
C PHE A 323 8.04 -5.86 32.46
N SER A 324 6.76 -6.13 32.20
CA SER A 324 5.80 -6.44 33.26
C SER A 324 5.97 -7.88 33.74
N TYR A 325 6.16 -8.06 35.05
CA TYR A 325 6.30 -9.37 35.65
C TYR A 325 5.02 -10.20 35.50
N THR A 326 3.85 -9.60 35.74
CA THR A 326 2.57 -10.28 35.51
C THR A 326 2.35 -10.63 34.06
N ALA A 327 2.80 -9.79 33.11
CA ALA A 327 2.71 -10.11 31.69
C ALA A 327 3.61 -11.31 31.30
N LEU A 328 4.85 -11.38 31.82
CA LEU A 328 5.74 -12.52 31.62
C LEU A 328 5.16 -13.82 32.18
N LYS A 329 4.52 -13.76 33.36
CA LYS A 329 3.81 -14.89 33.96
C LYS A 329 2.61 -15.31 33.10
N ARG A 330 1.78 -14.35 32.65
CA ARG A 330 0.57 -14.59 31.85
C ARG A 330 0.85 -15.26 30.51
N ILE A 331 1.94 -14.88 29.83
CA ILE A 331 2.29 -15.47 28.53
C ILE A 331 3.02 -16.81 28.65
N GLY A 332 3.25 -17.33 29.86
CA GLY A 332 3.94 -18.61 30.08
C GLY A 332 5.47 -18.55 29.96
N ALA A 333 6.09 -17.37 29.86
CA ALA A 333 7.56 -17.23 29.76
C ALA A 333 8.30 -17.75 31.00
N LEU A 334 7.60 -17.83 32.13
CA LEU A 334 8.13 -18.26 33.43
C LEU A 334 7.79 -19.72 33.76
N GLU A 335 7.21 -20.49 32.84
CA GLU A 335 6.94 -21.91 33.03
C GLU A 335 8.22 -22.76 32.91
N ASP A 336 8.35 -23.79 33.76
CA ASP A 336 9.47 -24.74 33.71
C ASP A 336 9.34 -25.75 32.56
N SER A 337 9.30 -25.23 31.33
CA SER A 337 9.07 -26.01 30.13
C SER A 337 9.93 -25.50 28.98
N GLU A 338 10.17 -26.35 27.98
CA GLU A 338 10.86 -25.94 26.75
C GLU A 338 10.08 -24.81 26.04
N THR A 339 8.74 -24.88 26.10
CA THR A 339 7.85 -23.82 25.63
C THR A 339 8.07 -22.50 26.38
N GLY A 340 8.20 -22.53 27.71
CA GLY A 340 8.49 -21.34 28.51
C GLY A 340 9.83 -20.69 28.13
N LEU A 341 10.88 -21.50 27.94
CA LEU A 341 12.19 -21.02 27.48
C LEU A 341 12.14 -20.44 26.06
N ALA A 342 11.36 -21.05 25.17
CA ALA A 342 11.13 -20.56 23.82
C ALA A 342 10.45 -19.18 23.81
N ILE A 343 9.43 -19.01 24.65
CA ILE A 343 8.72 -17.73 24.80
C ILE A 343 9.67 -16.68 25.41
N LEU A 344 10.42 -17.04 26.46
CA LEU A 344 11.37 -16.15 27.10
C LEU A 344 12.47 -15.66 26.14
N LEU A 345 13.05 -16.56 25.34
CA LEU A 345 14.02 -16.23 24.30
C LEU A 345 13.42 -15.30 23.24
N ARG A 346 12.15 -15.54 22.87
CA ARG A 346 11.44 -14.72 21.88
C ARG A 346 11.20 -13.31 22.38
N VAL A 347 10.63 -13.13 23.56
CA VAL A 347 10.31 -11.78 24.07
C VAL A 347 11.55 -10.98 24.46
N GLY A 348 12.56 -11.64 25.04
CA GLY A 348 13.81 -10.98 25.46
C GLY A 348 14.82 -10.82 24.33
N GLY A 349 14.99 -11.84 23.49
CA GLY A 349 16.08 -11.96 22.54
C GLY A 349 15.76 -11.53 21.10
N SER A 350 14.48 -11.41 20.72
CA SER A 350 14.10 -11.12 19.34
C SER A 350 14.36 -9.66 18.95
N LYS A 351 15.06 -9.48 17.82
CA LYS A 351 15.37 -8.19 17.20
C LYS A 351 14.80 -8.07 15.77
N THR A 352 13.87 -8.95 15.40
CA THR A 352 13.27 -8.96 14.06
C THR A 352 12.28 -7.81 13.90
N ALA A 353 11.99 -7.42 12.64
CA ALA A 353 11.11 -6.30 12.33
C ALA A 353 9.69 -6.42 12.90
N THR A 354 9.21 -7.64 13.18
CA THR A 354 7.86 -7.92 13.68
C THR A 354 7.77 -8.03 15.21
N GLN A 355 8.90 -8.20 15.91
CA GLN A 355 8.94 -8.46 17.35
C GLN A 355 9.87 -7.50 18.11
N GLN A 356 10.32 -6.43 17.46
CA GLN A 356 11.35 -5.47 17.92
C GLN A 356 11.37 -5.23 19.44
N ASN A 357 12.12 -6.05 20.19
CA ASN A 357 12.47 -5.69 21.56
C ASN A 357 13.48 -4.54 21.45
N ASP A 358 13.07 -3.35 21.87
CA ASP A 358 13.86 -2.12 21.80
C ASP A 358 14.92 -2.02 22.89
N ARG A 359 14.97 -2.98 23.83
CA ARG A 359 15.91 -2.99 24.95
C ARG A 359 17.27 -3.56 24.56
N PRO A 360 18.38 -3.10 25.16
CA PRO A 360 19.68 -3.76 25.01
C PRO A 360 19.60 -5.21 25.53
N LEU A 361 20.38 -6.12 24.93
CA LEU A 361 20.35 -7.52 25.32
C LEU A 361 21.19 -7.81 26.58
N GLY A 362 22.26 -7.03 26.81
CA GLY A 362 23.25 -7.38 27.85
C GLY A 362 23.84 -8.76 27.58
N SER A 363 23.87 -9.61 28.62
CA SER A 363 24.30 -11.01 28.52
C SER A 363 23.24 -11.97 27.97
N PHE A 364 21.99 -11.50 27.80
CA PHE A 364 20.89 -12.31 27.31
C PHE A 364 21.11 -12.73 25.85
N PRO A 365 20.86 -14.01 25.49
CA PRO A 365 21.11 -14.48 24.13
C PRO A 365 20.21 -13.79 23.10
N ARG A 366 20.83 -13.33 22.00
CA ARG A 366 20.09 -12.84 20.83
C ARG A 366 19.38 -14.01 20.15
N MET A 367 18.10 -13.83 19.84
CA MET A 367 17.33 -14.78 19.05
C MET A 367 17.48 -14.48 17.56
N ASN A 368 18.19 -15.34 16.84
CA ASN A 368 18.21 -15.34 15.38
C ASN A 368 17.25 -16.39 14.79
N SER A 369 17.06 -17.51 15.52
CA SER A 369 16.15 -18.59 15.16
C SER A 369 15.77 -19.37 16.41
N ILE A 370 14.57 -19.95 16.46
CA ILE A 370 14.17 -20.82 17.57
C ILE A 370 15.08 -22.06 17.72
N SER A 371 15.74 -22.47 16.63
CA SER A 371 16.72 -23.55 16.62
C SER A 371 17.94 -23.30 17.52
N GLU A 372 18.16 -22.07 17.99
CA GLU A 372 19.23 -21.75 18.95
C GLU A 372 19.04 -22.42 20.32
N LEU A 373 17.81 -22.85 20.65
CA LEU A 373 17.53 -23.69 21.82
C LEU A 373 18.21 -25.07 21.76
N ARG A 374 18.72 -25.49 20.60
CA ARG A 374 19.54 -26.71 20.51
C ARG A 374 20.96 -26.52 21.04
N LYS A 375 21.40 -25.27 21.25
CA LYS A 375 22.75 -24.94 21.73
C LYS A 375 22.77 -24.97 23.27
N PRO A 376 23.58 -25.83 23.92
CA PRO A 376 23.57 -25.99 25.38
C PRO A 376 23.85 -24.69 26.15
N ASN A 377 24.73 -23.83 25.63
CA ASN A 377 25.08 -22.56 26.23
C ASN A 377 23.92 -21.54 26.22
N VAL A 378 23.09 -21.54 25.17
CA VAL A 378 21.91 -20.68 25.08
C VAL A 378 20.86 -21.15 26.08
N VAL A 379 20.61 -22.46 26.15
CA VAL A 379 19.66 -23.04 27.11
C VAL A 379 20.08 -22.76 28.55
N ALA A 380 21.36 -22.93 28.88
CA ALA A 380 21.87 -22.64 30.22
C ALA A 380 21.62 -21.18 30.64
N ARG A 381 21.91 -20.21 29.75
CA ARG A 381 21.64 -18.79 30.02
C ARG A 381 20.16 -18.48 30.15
N LEU A 382 19.31 -19.10 29.32
CA LEU A 382 17.86 -18.91 29.41
C LEU A 382 17.28 -19.49 30.69
N LYS A 383 17.73 -20.68 31.10
CA LYS A 383 17.32 -21.29 32.37
C LYS A 383 17.72 -20.43 33.55
N GLU A 384 18.92 -19.87 33.54
CA GLU A 384 19.37 -18.98 34.59
C GLU A 384 18.55 -17.69 34.65
N ALA A 385 18.33 -17.04 33.50
CA ALA A 385 17.45 -15.88 33.42
C ALA A 385 16.02 -16.20 33.90
N GLN A 386 15.47 -17.34 33.50
CA GLN A 386 14.14 -17.79 33.93
C GLN A 386 14.09 -18.06 35.44
N ARG A 387 15.12 -18.68 36.01
CA ARG A 387 15.26 -18.92 37.45
C ARG A 387 15.23 -17.60 38.22
N LEU A 388 16.07 -16.64 37.82
CA LEU A 388 16.15 -15.32 38.45
C LEU A 388 14.80 -14.59 38.40
N LEU A 389 14.13 -14.58 37.23
CA LEU A 389 12.81 -13.96 37.07
C LEU A 389 11.73 -14.63 37.93
N ARG A 390 11.74 -15.95 38.06
CA ARG A 390 10.76 -16.69 38.86
C ARG A 390 10.97 -16.49 40.36
N GLN A 391 12.23 -16.56 40.79
CA GLN A 391 12.59 -16.53 42.20
C GLN A 391 12.52 -15.12 42.78
N TYR A 392 12.95 -14.12 42.02
CA TYR A 392 13.10 -12.74 42.51
C TYR A 392 12.15 -11.74 41.83
N GLY A 393 11.30 -12.16 40.89
CA GLY A 393 10.48 -11.26 40.09
C GLY A 393 9.60 -10.31 40.92
N GLN A 394 9.04 -10.77 42.03
CA GLN A 394 8.24 -9.92 42.94
C GLN A 394 9.10 -8.84 43.63
N LEU A 395 10.27 -9.22 44.15
CA LEU A 395 11.22 -8.27 44.75
C LEU A 395 11.76 -7.28 43.71
N MET A 396 11.95 -7.73 42.46
CA MET A 396 12.33 -6.86 41.33
C MET A 396 11.24 -5.85 40.97
N VAL A 397 9.95 -6.19 41.15
CA VAL A 397 8.84 -5.22 41.00
C VAL A 397 8.88 -4.19 42.12
N GLU A 398 9.10 -4.62 43.36
CA GLU A 398 9.23 -3.72 44.51
C GLU A 398 10.39 -2.72 44.36
N ASP A 399 11.51 -3.17 43.79
CA ASP A 399 12.70 -2.35 43.51
C ASP A 399 12.62 -1.56 42.19
N GLY A 400 11.52 -1.67 41.45
CA GLY A 400 11.32 -0.97 40.19
C GLY A 400 12.20 -1.47 39.03
N LEU A 401 12.83 -2.63 39.17
CA LEU A 401 13.56 -3.31 38.09
C LEU A 401 12.61 -3.98 37.10
N LEU A 402 11.41 -4.38 37.53
CA LEU A 402 10.31 -4.82 36.66
C LEU A 402 9.08 -3.95 36.89
N SER A 403 8.19 -3.88 35.90
CA SER A 403 6.87 -3.29 36.12
C SER A 403 5.89 -4.34 36.67
N PRO A 404 4.87 -3.93 37.44
CA PRO A 404 3.87 -4.86 37.95
C PRO A 404 3.15 -5.62 36.82
#